data_AF-A0A2V3JMG1-F1
#
_entry.id   AF-A0A2V3JMG1-F1
#
_cell.length_a   1.000
_cell.length_b   1.000
_cell.length_c   1.000
_cell.angle_alpha   90.00
_cell.angle_beta   90.00
_cell.angle_gamma   90.00
#
_symmetry.space_group_name_H-M   'P 1'
#
loop_
_entity.id
_entity.type
_entity.pdbx_description
1 polymer ?
#
loop_
_entity_poly.entity_id
_entity_poly.type
_entity_poly.pdbx_seq_one_letter_code
_entity_poly.pdbx_strand_id
1 'polypeptide(L)'
;MEVYPFDHAQDVLGYSNQARYIYKYTKDINANTVVIEDHYIDKDYLIDYSKFYARSFDTPSTITKRLHFFSENFSTENFREMLVNCDKEQLKALEESYLGFVVVKPIRDVNENPLIGRTLLKPYYSDIEQEYRCFLYKSYPVSLYGIPLNID
;
A
#
# COMPACT_ATOMS: atom_id res chain seq x y z
N MET A 1 -1.34 -4.27 13.95
CA MET A 1 -1.49 -4.90 12.62
C MET A 1 -2.90 -5.36 12.51
N GLU A 2 -3.62 -4.77 11.57
CA GLU A 2 -5.03 -5.04 11.34
C GLU A 2 -5.24 -5.25 9.85
N VAL A 3 -6.06 -6.25 9.55
CA VAL A 3 -6.49 -6.61 8.20
C VAL A 3 -7.94 -6.19 8.06
N TYR A 4 -8.24 -5.48 6.98
CA TYR A 4 -9.57 -4.95 6.73
C TYR A 4 -10.06 -5.35 5.34
N PRO A 5 -11.39 -5.40 5.14
CA PRO A 5 -11.97 -5.40 3.80
C PRO A 5 -11.48 -4.20 2.98
N PHE A 6 -11.36 -4.38 1.67
CA PHE A 6 -10.88 -3.34 0.75
C PHE A 6 -11.59 -1.99 0.89
N ASP A 7 -12.90 -1.99 1.19
CA ASP A 7 -13.69 -0.77 1.32
C ASP A 7 -13.13 0.20 2.38
N HIS A 8 -12.45 -0.31 3.42
CA HIS A 8 -11.85 0.55 4.44
C HIS A 8 -10.63 1.34 3.95
N ALA A 9 -10.02 0.93 2.83
CA ALA A 9 -8.87 1.63 2.27
C ALA A 9 -9.17 3.08 1.91
N GLN A 10 -10.39 3.39 1.45
CA GLN A 10 -10.77 4.76 1.07
C GLN A 10 -10.71 5.74 2.25
N ASP A 11 -11.10 5.31 3.45
CA ASP A 11 -11.10 6.15 4.64
C ASP A 11 -9.68 6.53 5.06
N VAL A 12 -8.74 5.61 4.88
CA VAL A 12 -7.33 5.81 5.24
C VAL A 12 -6.57 6.57 4.16
N LEU A 13 -6.87 6.34 2.88
CA LEU A 13 -6.32 7.11 1.76
C LEU A 13 -6.82 8.56 1.74
N GLY A 14 -8.00 8.83 2.34
CA GLY A 14 -8.70 10.11 2.26
C GLY A 14 -9.45 10.30 0.95
N TYR A 15 -9.96 11.51 0.67
CA TYR A 15 -10.88 11.75 -0.44
C TYR A 15 -10.36 12.75 -1.47
N SER A 16 -9.05 12.97 -1.52
CA SER A 16 -8.38 13.73 -2.58
C SER A 16 -8.56 13.05 -3.94
N ASN A 17 -8.31 13.78 -5.03
CA ASN A 17 -8.41 13.21 -6.39
C ASN A 17 -7.42 12.05 -6.59
N GLN A 18 -6.23 12.16 -6.01
CA GLN A 18 -5.19 11.12 -6.02
C GLN A 18 -5.65 9.88 -5.24
N ALA A 19 -6.24 10.08 -4.06
CA ALA A 19 -6.77 8.98 -3.26
C ALA A 19 -7.90 8.24 -3.98
N ARG A 20 -8.86 8.96 -4.58
CA ARG A 20 -9.94 8.36 -5.38
C ARG A 20 -9.41 7.62 -6.61
N TYR A 21 -8.38 8.16 -7.26
CA TYR A 21 -7.73 7.48 -8.38
C TYR A 21 -7.11 6.15 -7.94
N ILE A 22 -6.35 6.16 -6.84
CA ILE A 22 -5.71 4.95 -6.29
C ILE A 22 -6.75 3.93 -5.85
N TYR A 23 -7.79 4.35 -5.15
CA TYR A 23 -8.87 3.47 -4.74
C TYR A 23 -9.55 2.81 -5.95
N LYS A 24 -9.90 3.60 -6.98
CA LYS A 24 -10.47 3.05 -8.20
C LYS A 24 -9.49 2.11 -8.91
N TYR A 25 -8.22 2.49 -9.02
CA TYR A 25 -7.18 1.69 -9.65
C TYR A 25 -7.00 0.34 -8.97
N THR A 26 -6.88 0.34 -7.64
CA THR A 26 -6.73 -0.88 -6.83
C THR A 26 -7.96 -1.77 -6.93
N LYS A 27 -9.17 -1.18 -6.99
CA LYS A 27 -10.40 -1.91 -7.27
C LYS A 27 -10.39 -2.56 -8.65
N ASP A 28 -9.95 -1.85 -9.67
CA ASP A 28 -9.89 -2.33 -11.06
C ASP A 28 -8.88 -3.49 -11.24
N ILE A 29 -7.84 -3.58 -10.39
CA ILE A 29 -6.91 -4.73 -10.32
C ILE A 29 -7.36 -5.81 -9.31
N ASN A 30 -8.64 -5.80 -8.93
CA ASN A 30 -9.29 -6.78 -8.06
C ASN A 30 -8.76 -6.84 -6.62
N ALA A 31 -8.42 -5.70 -6.00
CA ALA A 31 -8.12 -5.67 -4.57
C ALA A 31 -9.36 -5.99 -3.72
N ASN A 32 -9.22 -6.97 -2.82
CA ASN A 32 -10.29 -7.45 -1.93
C ASN A 32 -9.95 -7.25 -0.45
N THR A 33 -8.67 -7.32 -0.08
CA THR A 33 -8.20 -7.14 1.30
C THR A 33 -7.13 -6.07 1.36
N VAL A 34 -7.11 -5.32 2.46
CA VAL A 34 -6.05 -4.36 2.77
C VAL A 34 -5.42 -4.67 4.13
N VAL A 35 -4.09 -4.72 4.18
CA VAL A 35 -3.31 -4.81 5.43
C VAL A 35 -2.71 -3.45 5.70
N ILE A 36 -2.93 -2.91 6.91
CA ILE A 36 -2.49 -1.56 7.26
C ILE A 36 -1.37 -1.62 8.30
N GLU A 37 -0.21 -1.08 7.91
CA GLU A 37 0.88 -0.76 8.83
C GLU A 37 0.68 0.67 9.34
N ASP A 38 0.06 0.84 10.52
CA ASP A 38 -0.19 2.18 11.09
C ASP A 38 1.07 2.94 11.54
N HIS A 39 2.17 2.20 11.79
CA HIS A 39 3.41 2.73 12.34
C HIS A 39 4.59 2.46 11.40
N TYR A 40 4.48 2.93 10.16
CA TYR A 40 5.51 2.76 9.13
C TYR A 40 6.47 3.95 9.11
N ILE A 41 7.76 3.68 8.90
CA ILE A 41 8.78 4.71 8.66
C ILE A 41 9.16 4.64 7.19
N ASP A 42 8.59 5.56 6.41
CA ASP A 42 8.91 5.66 4.98
C ASP A 42 10.21 6.44 4.78
N LYS A 43 11.18 5.81 4.09
CA LYS A 43 12.50 6.40 3.82
C LYS A 43 12.40 7.73 3.06
N ASP A 44 11.55 7.79 2.04
CA ASP A 44 11.44 8.98 1.19
C ASP A 44 10.79 10.12 1.98
N TYR A 45 9.74 9.82 2.76
CA TYR A 45 9.16 10.79 3.66
C TYR A 45 10.14 11.26 4.75
N LEU A 46 10.97 10.38 5.30
CA LEU A 46 11.95 10.77 6.32
C LEU A 46 12.99 11.77 5.78
N ILE A 47 13.34 11.65 4.50
CA ILE A 47 14.20 12.62 3.80
C ILE A 47 13.47 13.98 3.67
N ASP A 48 12.21 14.00 3.24
CA ASP A 48 11.39 15.22 3.20
C ASP A 48 11.26 15.86 4.59
N TYR A 49 11.00 15.03 5.59
CA TYR A 49 10.86 15.43 6.99
C TYR A 49 12.12 16.12 7.50
N SER A 50 13.27 15.47 7.38
CA SER A 50 14.55 16.03 7.86
C SER A 50 14.92 17.36 7.17
N LYS A 51 14.58 17.51 5.89
CA LYS A 51 14.93 18.71 5.11
C LYS A 51 14.02 19.89 5.39
N PHE A 52 12.73 19.65 5.61
CA PHE A 52 11.71 20.70 5.65
C PHE A 52 10.93 20.71 6.96
N TYR A 53 10.26 19.59 7.29
CA TYR A 53 9.27 19.55 8.37
C TYR A 53 9.90 19.51 9.78
N ALA A 54 11.14 19.04 9.93
CA ALA A 54 11.82 19.06 11.23
C ALA A 54 12.09 20.47 11.77
N ARG A 55 11.92 21.51 10.93
CA ARG A 55 12.13 22.92 11.27
C ARG A 55 10.84 23.74 11.27
N SER A 56 9.69 23.11 11.04
CA SER A 56 8.40 23.81 11.06
C SER A 56 7.91 24.01 12.50
N PHE A 57 7.19 25.11 12.73
CA PHE A 57 6.58 25.39 14.04
C PHE A 57 5.54 24.33 14.43
N ASP A 58 4.73 23.90 13.47
CA ASP A 58 3.86 22.74 13.61
C ASP A 58 4.57 21.55 12.95
N THR A 59 5.15 20.69 13.78
CA THR A 59 5.96 19.56 13.32
C THR A 59 5.05 18.34 13.14
N PRO A 60 4.80 17.87 11.91
CA PRO A 60 4.00 16.67 11.68
C PRO A 60 4.70 15.44 12.24
N SER A 61 3.97 14.35 12.46
CA SER A 61 4.56 13.07 12.85
C SER A 61 5.56 12.57 11.80
N THR A 62 6.61 11.86 12.20
CA THR A 62 7.49 11.12 11.28
C THR A 62 6.90 9.78 10.84
N ILE A 63 5.83 9.35 11.50
CA ILE A 63 5.18 8.06 11.29
C ILE A 63 4.15 8.18 10.17
N THR A 64 4.29 7.32 9.16
CA THR A 64 3.35 7.20 8.05
C THR A 64 2.52 5.93 8.21
N LYS A 65 1.45 5.83 7.41
CA LYS A 65 0.73 4.57 7.24
C LYS A 65 1.11 3.93 5.92
N ARG A 66 1.14 2.61 5.84
CA ARG A 66 1.33 1.88 4.59
C ARG A 66 0.23 0.86 4.41
N LEU A 67 -0.49 0.98 3.30
CA LEU A 67 -1.57 0.08 2.93
C LEU A 67 -1.03 -0.91 1.91
N HIS A 68 -1.18 -2.20 2.21
CA HIS A 68 -0.84 -3.30 1.32
C HIS A 68 -2.12 -3.91 0.76
N PHE A 69 -2.22 -4.04 -0.56
CA PHE A 69 -3.41 -4.52 -1.25
C PHE A 69 -3.22 -5.97 -1.70
N PHE A 70 -4.27 -6.76 -1.53
CA PHE A 70 -4.30 -8.18 -1.90
C PHE A 70 -5.57 -8.52 -2.67
N SER A 71 -5.46 -9.39 -3.66
CA SER A 71 -6.61 -9.89 -4.43
C SER A 71 -7.37 -11.00 -3.72
N GLU A 72 -6.79 -11.64 -2.70
CA GLU A 72 -7.48 -12.65 -1.90
C GLU A 72 -8.20 -12.04 -0.70
N ASN A 73 -9.21 -12.76 -0.19
CA ASN A 73 -9.93 -12.43 1.03
C ASN A 73 -9.32 -13.20 2.20
N PHE A 74 -8.86 -12.51 3.24
CA PHE A 74 -8.39 -13.14 4.47
C PHE A 74 -8.65 -12.26 5.70
N SER A 75 -8.75 -12.89 6.87
CA SER A 75 -8.98 -12.21 8.15
C SER A 75 -7.69 -11.84 8.86
N THR A 76 -7.80 -11.02 9.92
CA THR A 76 -6.67 -10.71 10.79
C THR A 76 -6.12 -11.95 11.47
N GLU A 77 -6.99 -12.89 11.83
CA GLU A 77 -6.66 -14.16 12.45
C GLU A 77 -5.85 -15.04 11.50
N ASN A 78 -6.31 -15.19 10.25
CA ASN A 78 -5.57 -15.96 9.23
C ASN A 78 -4.17 -15.37 9.00
N PHE A 79 -4.07 -14.04 8.86
CA PHE A 79 -2.77 -13.41 8.64
C PHE A 79 -1.84 -13.55 9.86
N ARG A 80 -2.36 -13.51 11.09
CA ARG A 80 -1.56 -13.78 12.30
C ARG A 80 -1.08 -15.23 12.35
N GLU A 81 -1.93 -16.19 12.02
CA GLU A 81 -1.55 -17.60 11.95
C GLU A 81 -0.42 -17.82 10.93
N MET A 82 -0.49 -17.16 9.77
CA MET A 82 0.57 -17.21 8.75
C MET A 82 1.91 -16.69 9.27
N LEU A 83 1.89 -15.59 10.04
CA LEU A 83 3.11 -15.03 10.66
C LEU A 83 3.71 -15.95 11.73
N VAL A 84 2.88 -16.68 12.47
CA VAL A 84 3.34 -17.56 13.56
C VAL A 84 3.87 -18.89 13.01
N ASN A 85 3.14 -19.48 12.07
CA ASN A 85 3.45 -20.81 11.56
C ASN A 85 4.53 -20.79 10.46
N CYS A 86 4.71 -19.64 9.78
CA CYS A 86 5.66 -19.48 8.67
C CYS A 86 5.50 -20.57 7.60
N ASP A 87 4.26 -20.98 7.33
CA ASP A 87 3.99 -22.00 6.33
C ASP A 87 4.28 -21.48 4.91
N LYS A 88 5.07 -22.24 4.16
CA LYS A 88 5.57 -21.81 2.85
C LYS A 88 4.47 -21.72 1.81
N GLU A 89 3.48 -22.60 1.86
CA GLU A 89 2.38 -22.60 0.89
C GLU A 89 1.50 -21.37 1.09
N GLN A 90 1.12 -21.09 2.34
CA GLN A 90 0.38 -19.88 2.68
C GLN A 90 1.14 -18.59 2.33
N LEU A 91 2.44 -18.51 2.63
CA LEU A 91 3.25 -17.35 2.28
C LEU A 91 3.34 -17.14 0.77
N LYS A 92 3.41 -18.23 0.00
CA LYS A 92 3.40 -18.16 -1.47
C LYS A 92 2.05 -17.67 -2.01
N ALA A 93 0.94 -18.17 -1.49
CA ALA A 93 -0.40 -17.69 -1.87
C ALA A 93 -0.58 -16.19 -1.55
N LEU A 94 -0.05 -15.74 -0.42
CA LEU A 94 -0.03 -14.32 -0.05
C LEU A 94 0.79 -13.48 -1.03
N GLU A 95 1.95 -13.96 -1.46
CA GLU A 95 2.79 -13.29 -2.46
C GLU A 95 2.10 -13.22 -3.82
N GLU A 96 1.49 -14.32 -4.28
CA GLU A 96 0.77 -14.38 -5.56
C GLU A 96 -0.42 -13.41 -5.60
N SER A 97 -1.14 -13.27 -4.47
CA SER A 97 -2.27 -12.34 -4.32
C SER A 97 -1.86 -10.89 -4.07
N TYR A 98 -0.58 -10.59 -3.84
CA TYR A 98 -0.12 -9.24 -3.54
C TYR A 98 -0.19 -8.31 -4.76
N LEU A 99 -0.86 -7.18 -4.60
CA LEU A 99 -1.11 -6.18 -5.66
C LEU A 99 -0.24 -4.93 -5.52
N GLY A 100 0.36 -4.74 -4.35
CA GLY A 100 1.28 -3.66 -4.07
C GLY A 100 0.90 -2.82 -2.86
N PHE A 101 1.48 -1.64 -2.75
CA PHE A 101 1.29 -0.77 -1.59
C PHE A 101 1.21 0.71 -1.92
N VAL A 102 0.61 1.45 -0.99
CA VAL A 102 0.56 2.92 -0.97
C VAL A 102 0.96 3.40 0.42
N VAL A 103 1.82 4.41 0.47
CA VAL A 103 2.16 5.13 1.71
C VAL A 103 1.26 6.36 1.83
N VAL A 104 0.69 6.58 3.01
CA VAL A 104 -0.08 7.76 3.37
C VAL A 104 0.74 8.58 4.37
N LYS A 105 1.09 9.81 3.99
CA LYS A 105 1.88 10.74 4.81
C LYS A 105 0.97 11.41 5.86
N PRO A 106 1.49 11.74 7.06
CA PRO A 106 0.73 12.41 8.11
C PRO A 106 0.53 13.93 7.86
N ILE A 107 0.75 14.38 6.62
CA ILE A 107 0.61 15.78 6.22
C ILE A 107 -0.73 15.96 5.53
N ARG A 108 -1.42 17.06 5.85
CA ARG A 108 -2.74 17.40 5.31
C ARG A 108 -2.61 18.42 4.18
N ASP A 109 -3.43 18.27 3.15
CA ASP A 109 -3.63 19.32 2.14
C ASP A 109 -4.60 20.41 2.64
N VAL A 110 -4.88 21.40 1.79
CA VAL A 110 -5.78 22.52 2.12
C VAL A 110 -7.23 22.10 2.43
N ASN A 111 -7.61 20.85 2.10
CA ASN A 111 -8.93 20.29 2.33
C ASN A 111 -8.89 19.19 3.40
N GLU A 112 -7.86 19.16 4.25
CA GLU A 112 -7.66 18.18 5.32
C GLU A 112 -7.52 16.71 4.85
N ASN A 113 -7.19 16.50 3.57
CA ASN A 113 -6.88 15.15 3.07
C ASN A 113 -5.41 14.82 3.32
N PRO A 114 -5.09 13.57 3.69
CA PRO A 114 -3.72 13.17 3.82
C PRO A 114 -3.03 13.13 2.46
N LEU A 115 -1.74 13.43 2.43
CA LEU A 115 -0.94 13.35 1.20
C LEU A 115 -0.54 11.91 0.91
N ILE A 116 -0.68 11.53 -0.36
CA ILE A 116 -0.19 10.24 -0.85
C ILE A 116 1.32 10.30 -1.06
N GLY A 117 2.03 9.32 -0.52
CA GLY A 117 3.45 9.12 -0.68
C GLY A 117 3.78 8.08 -1.75
N ARG A 118 4.86 7.35 -1.52
CA ARG A 118 5.34 6.31 -2.42
C ARG A 118 4.24 5.29 -2.68
N THR A 119 4.01 5.02 -3.95
CA THR A 119 2.98 4.10 -4.44
C THR A 119 3.64 3.15 -5.42
N LEU A 120 3.44 1.86 -5.23
CA LEU A 120 3.90 0.81 -6.12
C LEU A 120 2.80 -0.23 -6.23
N LEU A 121 2.19 -0.33 -7.41
CA LEU A 121 1.03 -1.18 -7.68
C LEU A 121 1.29 -1.99 -8.94
N LYS A 122 0.74 -3.21 -8.99
CA LYS A 122 0.71 -4.01 -10.21
C LYS A 122 -0.02 -3.26 -11.33
N PRO A 123 0.45 -3.37 -12.59
CA PRO A 123 -0.26 -2.82 -13.73
C PRO A 123 -1.61 -3.52 -13.92
N TYR A 124 -2.49 -2.90 -14.71
CA TYR A 124 -3.70 -3.56 -15.17
C TYR A 124 -3.37 -4.87 -15.89
N TYR A 125 -4.07 -5.95 -15.56
CA TYR A 125 -4.02 -7.19 -16.33
C TYR A 125 -4.52 -6.90 -17.74
N SER A 126 -3.62 -7.07 -18.71
CA SER A 126 -3.86 -6.73 -20.10
C SER A 126 -4.53 -7.90 -20.82
N ASP A 127 -5.86 -7.95 -20.81
CA ASP A 127 -6.64 -8.40 -21.99
C ASP A 127 -6.82 -7.20 -22.93
N ILE A 128 -5.76 -6.41 -23.11
CA ILE A 128 -5.79 -5.21 -23.95
C ILE A 128 -5.34 -5.66 -25.34
N GLU A 129 -6.30 -6.08 -26.16
CA GLU A 129 -6.18 -6.19 -27.63
C GLU A 129 -5.87 -4.83 -28.32
N GLN A 130 -5.43 -3.81 -27.57
CA GLN A 130 -5.16 -2.46 -28.09
C GLN A 130 -3.65 -2.16 -28.05
N GLU A 131 -3.10 -1.95 -29.24
CA GLU A 131 -1.68 -1.89 -29.64
C GLU A 131 -0.76 -0.85 -28.97
N TYR A 132 -1.12 -0.20 -27.84
CA TYR A 132 -0.43 1.03 -27.42
C TYR A 132 0.15 1.08 -25.99
N ARG A 133 0.16 0.00 -25.21
CA ARG A 133 0.81 -0.01 -23.87
C ARG A 133 1.98 -0.99 -23.80
N CYS A 134 3.19 -0.44 -23.86
CA CYS A 134 4.42 -1.19 -23.57
C CYS A 134 4.76 -1.03 -22.08
N PHE A 135 4.73 -2.13 -21.33
CA PHE A 135 5.15 -2.17 -19.93
C PHE A 135 6.63 -2.55 -19.83
N LEU A 136 7.35 -1.86 -18.94
CA LEU A 136 8.70 -2.25 -18.52
C LEU A 136 8.56 -2.94 -17.17
N TYR A 137 8.81 -4.25 -17.15
CA TYR A 137 8.73 -5.05 -15.94
C TYR A 137 10.03 -4.95 -15.15
N LYS A 138 9.91 -4.73 -13.85
CA LYS A 138 11.03 -4.76 -12.93
C LYS A 138 10.52 -5.23 -11.58
N SER A 139 11.10 -6.32 -11.12
CA SER A 139 10.77 -6.84 -9.79
C SER A 139 11.30 -5.92 -8.69
N TYR A 140 10.42 -5.54 -7.77
CA TYR A 140 10.69 -4.72 -6.60
C TYR A 140 10.42 -5.53 -5.32
N PRO A 141 11.45 -5.77 -4.49
CA PRO A 141 11.25 -6.44 -3.22
C PRO A 141 10.56 -5.51 -2.21
N VAL A 142 9.59 -6.05 -1.52
CA VAL A 142 8.82 -5.38 -0.47
C VAL A 142 8.80 -6.27 0.76
N SER A 143 9.07 -5.69 1.93
CA SER A 143 8.83 -6.37 3.21
C SER A 143 7.49 -5.94 3.79
N LEU A 144 6.73 -6.91 4.28
CA LEU A 144 5.53 -6.75 5.10
C LEU A 144 5.71 -7.57 6.38
N TYR A 145 5.92 -6.92 7.54
CA TYR A 145 6.20 -7.60 8.82
C TYR A 145 7.30 -8.69 8.75
N GLY A 146 8.30 -8.51 7.90
CA GLY A 146 9.38 -9.47 7.70
C GLY A 146 9.10 -10.53 6.62
N ILE A 147 7.88 -10.64 6.11
CA ILE A 147 7.56 -11.46 4.93
C ILE A 147 8.13 -10.77 3.69
N PRO A 148 8.99 -11.45 2.90
CA PRO A 148 9.42 -10.95 1.61
C PRO A 148 8.30 -11.14 0.57
N LEU A 149 7.93 -10.05 -0.09
CA LEU A 149 6.97 -9.99 -1.18
C LEU A 149 7.65 -9.35 -2.39
N ASN A 150 7.17 -9.64 -3.59
CA ASN A 150 7.65 -9.00 -4.82
C ASN A 150 6.49 -8.40 -5.62
N ILE A 151 6.79 -7.32 -6.35
CA ILE A 151 5.89 -6.71 -7.34
C ILE A 151 6.69 -6.58 -8.62
N ASP A 152 6.16 -7.11 -9.72
CA ASP A 152 6.79 -7.12 -11.05
C ASP A 152 6.28 -6.03 -11.99
#